data_AF-A0A7K8KLY9-F1
#
_entry.id   AF-A0A7K8KLY9-F1
#
_cell.length_a   1.000
_cell.length_b   1.000
_cell.length_c   1.000
_cell.angle_alpha   90.00
_cell.angle_beta   90.00
_cell.angle_gamma   90.00
#
_symmetry.space_group_name_H-M   'P 1'
#
loop_
_entity.id
_entity.type
_entity.pdbx_description
1 polymer ?
#
loop_
_entity_poly.entity_id
_entity_poly.type
_entity_poly.pdbx_seq_one_letter_code
_entity_poly.pdbx_strand_id
1 'polypeptide(L)'
;RYVFAKSLFEAGHLQPVEWAIYQDWHGFLLRQLGPRAAPHGFLYLRATPQRCLERLRRRARSEEEGVRLGYLQQLHAQHERWLLEKTTEVHFAEVKDAPVLVLEVDEDFEHDAAAQRVLMAQVG
;
A
#
# COMPACT_ATOMS: atom_id res chain seq x y z
N ARG A 1 5.62 6.53 1.82
CA ARG A 1 6.34 7.07 0.63
C ARG A 1 6.07 6.29 -0.65
N TYR A 2 6.34 4.98 -0.70
CA TYR A 2 6.47 4.21 -1.94
C TYR A 2 5.18 3.98 -2.75
N VAL A 3 4.00 4.18 -2.13
CA VAL A 3 2.71 4.06 -2.81
C VAL A 3 2.12 5.44 -3.09
N PHE A 4 1.56 6.11 -2.07
CA PHE A 4 0.78 7.34 -2.26
C PHE A 4 1.59 8.53 -2.76
N ALA A 5 2.66 8.91 -2.06
CA ALA A 5 3.45 10.08 -2.44
C ALA A 5 4.14 9.90 -3.81
N LYS A 6 4.64 8.68 -4.08
CA LYS A 6 5.16 8.31 -5.40
C LYS A 6 4.08 8.42 -6.48
N SER A 7 2.86 7.92 -6.23
CA SER A 7 1.74 8.03 -7.18
C SER A 7 1.35 9.48 -7.45
N LEU A 8 1.30 10.33 -6.41
CA LEU A 8 1.01 11.75 -6.56
C LEU A 8 2.08 12.47 -7.41
N PHE A 9 3.36 12.14 -7.20
CA PHE A 9 4.44 12.67 -8.01
C PHE A 9 4.35 12.21 -9.48
N GLU A 10 4.17 10.91 -9.73
CA GLU A 10 4.02 10.37 -11.08
C GLU A 10 2.78 10.90 -11.80
N ALA A 11 1.71 11.22 -11.08
CA ALA A 11 0.49 11.84 -11.62
C ALA A 11 0.63 13.37 -11.83
N GLY A 12 1.77 13.97 -11.49
CA GLY A 12 2.01 15.41 -11.65
C GLY A 12 1.37 16.30 -10.58
N HIS A 13 0.86 15.70 -9.50
CA HIS A 13 0.28 16.43 -8.35
C HIS A 13 1.33 16.95 -7.37
N LEU A 14 2.57 16.45 -7.45
CA LEU A 14 3.72 17.01 -6.74
C LEU A 14 4.72 17.54 -7.75
N GLN A 15 5.16 18.77 -7.56
CA GLN A 15 6.24 19.36 -8.33
C GLN A 15 7.58 18.70 -7.96
N PRO A 16 8.59 18.72 -8.85
CA PRO A 16 9.90 18.13 -8.56
C PRO A 16 10.54 18.62 -7.25
N VAL A 17 10.34 19.91 -6.92
CA VAL A 17 10.83 20.49 -5.66
C VAL A 17 10.08 19.96 -4.43
N GLU A 18 8.76 19.82 -4.50
CA GLU A 18 7.95 19.27 -3.41
C GLU A 18 8.30 17.80 -3.18
N TRP A 19 8.50 17.05 -4.26
CA TRP A 19 8.95 15.67 -4.19
C TRP A 19 10.35 15.55 -3.59
N ALA A 20 11.31 16.39 -3.99
CA ALA A 20 12.65 16.41 -3.40
C ALA A 20 12.60 16.68 -1.88
N ILE A 21 11.86 17.72 -1.46
CA ILE A 21 11.68 18.06 -0.04
C ILE A 21 11.04 16.90 0.73
N TYR A 22 9.97 16.30 0.19
CA TYR A 22 9.30 15.16 0.80
C TYR A 22 10.26 13.97 0.99
N GLN A 23 11.08 13.68 -0.01
CA GLN A 23 12.04 12.58 0.03
C GLN A 23 13.13 12.79 1.07
N ASP A 24 13.64 14.03 1.19
CA ASP A 24 14.66 14.40 2.17
C ASP A 24 14.12 14.28 3.60
N TRP A 25 12.94 14.84 3.86
CA TRP A 25 12.29 14.74 5.16
C TRP A 25 12.00 13.30 5.56
N HIS A 26 11.45 12.51 4.65
CA HIS A 26 11.21 11.09 4.89
C HIS A 26 12.51 10.34 5.18
N GLY A 27 13.59 10.63 4.45
CA GLY A 27 14.90 10.04 4.69
C GLY A 27 15.50 10.43 6.04
N PHE A 28 15.38 11.69 6.43
CA PHE A 28 15.81 12.16 7.74
C PHE A 28 15.08 11.44 8.88
N LEU A 29 13.74 11.41 8.85
CA LEU A 29 12.94 10.78 9.90
C LEU A 29 13.24 9.28 10.04
N LEU A 30 13.42 8.57 8.92
CA LEU A 30 13.76 7.15 8.97
C LEU A 30 15.18 6.90 9.48
N ARG A 31 16.16 7.78 9.26
CA ARG A 31 17.47 7.63 9.91
C ARG A 31 17.38 7.80 11.43
N GLN A 32 16.49 8.65 11.92
CA GLN A 32 16.31 8.92 13.34
C GLN A 32 15.45 7.84 14.04
N LEU A 33 14.42 7.33 13.36
CA LEU A 33 13.39 6.47 13.96
C LEU A 33 13.39 5.03 13.42
N GLY A 34 13.98 4.80 12.24
CA GLY A 34 13.95 3.54 11.51
C GLY A 34 14.38 2.32 12.32
N PRO A 35 15.50 2.35 13.08
CA PRO A 35 15.90 1.21 13.89
C PRO A 35 14.89 0.80 14.96
N ARG A 36 14.02 1.72 15.40
CA ARG A 36 12.96 1.46 16.40
C ARG A 36 11.60 1.18 15.77
N ALA A 37 11.41 1.54 14.51
CA ALA A 37 10.13 1.50 13.80
C ALA A 37 10.12 0.51 12.63
N ALA A 38 11.21 -0.23 12.44
CA ALA A 38 11.31 -1.24 11.38
C ALA A 38 10.28 -2.35 11.59
N PRO A 39 9.42 -2.63 10.59
CA PRO A 39 8.47 -3.73 10.70
C PRO A 39 9.19 -5.07 10.55
N HIS A 40 8.73 -6.09 11.27
CA HIS A 40 9.21 -7.46 11.11
C HIS A 40 8.70 -8.12 9.81
N GLY A 41 7.70 -7.54 9.16
CA GLY A 41 7.08 -8.04 7.95
C GLY A 41 5.85 -7.21 7.56
N PHE A 42 5.31 -7.52 6.39
CA PHE A 42 4.09 -6.90 5.87
C PHE A 42 3.02 -7.95 5.62
N LEU A 43 1.77 -7.59 5.93
CA LEU A 43 0.59 -8.29 5.46
C LEU A 43 0.00 -7.52 4.29
N TYR A 44 0.10 -8.06 3.09
CA TYR A 44 -0.46 -7.44 1.90
C TYR A 44 -1.84 -8.02 1.59
N LEU A 45 -2.89 -7.26 1.95
CA LEU A 45 -4.27 -7.57 1.58
C LEU A 45 -4.49 -7.19 0.11
N ARG A 46 -4.37 -8.19 -0.77
CA ARG A 46 -4.42 -8.01 -2.22
C ARG A 46 -5.86 -8.18 -2.72
N ALA A 47 -6.35 -7.16 -3.41
CA ALA A 47 -7.63 -7.18 -4.10
C ALA A 47 -7.54 -6.33 -5.36
N THR A 48 -8.37 -6.66 -6.34
CA THR A 48 -8.47 -5.94 -7.61
C THR A 48 -8.95 -4.50 -7.41
N PRO A 49 -8.52 -3.56 -8.27
CA PRO A 49 -9.00 -2.18 -8.24
C PRO A 49 -10.52 -2.05 -8.34
N GLN A 50 -11.18 -2.95 -9.07
CA GLN A 50 -12.63 -3.00 -9.23
C GLN A 50 -13.32 -3.34 -7.91
N ARG A 51 -12.87 -4.40 -7.22
CA ARG A 51 -13.37 -4.75 -5.88
C ARG A 51 -13.13 -3.62 -4.87
N CYS A 52 -11.95 -3.01 -4.90
CA CYS A 52 -11.65 -1.84 -4.06
C CYS A 52 -12.61 -0.68 -4.33
N LEU A 53 -12.95 -0.40 -5.60
CA LEU A 53 -13.91 0.66 -5.96
C LEU A 53 -15.33 0.33 -5.48
N GLU A 54 -15.78 -0.90 -5.64
CA GLU A 54 -17.07 -1.37 -5.14
C GLU A 54 -17.18 -1.17 -3.62
N ARG A 55 -16.15 -1.61 -2.87
CA ARG A 55 -16.08 -1.45 -1.41
C ARG A 55 -16.01 0.01 -0.97
N LEU A 56 -15.26 0.84 -1.70
CA LEU A 56 -15.18 2.29 -1.46
C LEU A 56 -16.56 2.94 -1.61
N ARG A 57 -17.28 2.63 -2.70
CA ARG A 57 -18.64 3.12 -2.95
C ARG A 57 -19.63 2.65 -1.88
N ARG A 58 -19.57 1.38 -1.47
CA ARG A 58 -20.42 0.81 -0.41
C ARG A 58 -20.22 1.53 0.93
N ARG A 59 -18.99 1.95 1.24
CA ARG A 59 -18.66 2.68 2.46
C ARG A 59 -19.15 4.14 2.46
N ALA A 60 -19.36 4.72 1.28
CA ALA A 60 -19.98 6.04 1.08
C ALA A 60 -19.34 7.19 1.89
N ARG A 61 -18.01 7.27 1.94
CA ARG A 61 -17.30 8.42 2.52
C ARG A 61 -17.31 9.59 1.54
N SER A 62 -17.72 10.77 2.01
CA SER A 62 -17.79 11.99 1.19
C SER A 62 -16.46 12.37 0.55
N GLU A 63 -15.35 12.18 1.27
CA GLU A 63 -13.99 12.50 0.83
C GLU A 63 -13.51 11.56 -0.30
N GLU A 64 -14.16 10.41 -0.48
CA GLU A 64 -13.78 9.39 -1.46
C GLU A 64 -14.69 9.40 -2.71
N GLU A 65 -15.73 10.23 -2.76
CA GLU A 65 -16.71 10.26 -3.86
C GLU A 65 -16.09 10.55 -5.24
N GLY A 66 -15.01 11.34 -5.26
CA GLY A 66 -14.27 11.67 -6.48
C GLY A 66 -13.28 10.60 -6.95
N VAL A 67 -13.07 9.52 -6.20
CA VAL A 67 -12.06 8.50 -6.52
C VAL A 67 -12.48 7.69 -7.74
N ARG A 68 -11.61 7.68 -8.76
CA ARG A 68 -11.83 6.95 -10.02
C ARG A 68 -11.06 5.63 -10.06
N LEU A 69 -11.55 4.69 -10.86
CA LEU A 69 -10.89 3.38 -11.06
C LEU A 69 -9.42 3.51 -11.47
N GLY A 70 -9.10 4.46 -12.36
CA GLY A 70 -7.72 4.69 -12.82
C GLY A 70 -6.74 5.02 -11.68
N TYR A 71 -7.19 5.78 -10.68
CA TYR A 71 -6.37 6.06 -9.51
C TYR A 71 -6.13 4.80 -8.66
N LEU A 72 -7.16 3.97 -8.47
CA LEU A 72 -7.01 2.69 -7.76
C LEU A 72 -6.11 1.71 -8.52
N GLN A 73 -6.15 1.70 -9.85
CA GLN A 73 -5.24 0.91 -10.68
C GLN A 73 -3.78 1.38 -10.50
N GLN A 74 -3.55 2.69 -10.47
CA GLN A 74 -2.22 3.24 -10.19
C GLN A 74 -1.71 2.84 -8.80
N LEU A 75 -2.54 2.98 -7.76
CA LEU A 75 -2.18 2.57 -6.41
C LEU A 75 -1.89 1.06 -6.35
N HIS A 76 -2.74 0.24 -6.97
CA HIS A 76 -2.55 -1.21 -7.02
C HIS A 76 -1.21 -1.57 -7.67
N ALA A 77 -0.88 -0.98 -8.83
CA ALA A 77 0.40 -1.21 -9.49
C ALA A 77 1.61 -0.84 -8.61
N GLN A 78 1.52 0.21 -7.80
CA GLN A 78 2.60 0.55 -6.86
C GLN A 78 2.73 -0.45 -5.70
N HIS A 79 1.61 -1.00 -5.21
CA HIS A 79 1.66 -2.07 -4.21
C HIS A 79 2.27 -3.35 -4.80
N GLU A 80 1.87 -3.76 -6.01
CA GLU A 80 2.44 -4.93 -6.69
C GLU A 80 3.95 -4.79 -6.86
N ARG A 81 4.40 -3.65 -7.41
CA ARG A 81 5.85 -3.35 -7.59
C ARG A 81 6.64 -3.36 -6.28
N TRP A 82 6.03 -2.94 -5.18
CA TRP A 82 6.73 -2.82 -3.90
C TRP A 82 6.68 -4.10 -3.07
N LEU A 83 5.51 -4.70 -2.91
CA LEU A 83 5.27 -5.78 -1.96
C LEU A 83 5.40 -7.16 -2.61
N LEU A 84 5.11 -7.29 -3.91
CA LEU A 84 5.12 -8.57 -4.63
C LEU A 84 6.36 -8.72 -5.53
N GLU A 85 6.52 -7.82 -6.51
CA GLU A 85 7.59 -7.89 -7.52
C GLU A 85 8.96 -7.44 -7.00
N LYS A 86 8.98 -6.69 -5.88
CA LYS A 86 10.18 -6.12 -5.27
C LYS A 86 11.03 -5.26 -6.23
N THR A 87 10.38 -4.61 -7.20
CA THR A 87 11.01 -3.75 -8.23
C THR A 87 11.07 -2.27 -7.82
N THR A 88 10.33 -1.87 -6.77
CA THR A 88 10.43 -0.51 -6.24
C THR A 88 11.75 -0.30 -5.51
N GLU A 89 12.49 0.74 -5.89
CA GLU A 89 13.72 1.12 -5.20
C GLU A 89 13.40 1.62 -3.78
N VAL A 90 13.89 0.86 -2.79
CA VAL A 90 13.75 1.15 -1.36
C VAL A 90 15.14 1.36 -0.78
N HIS A 91 15.39 2.55 -0.25
CA HIS A 91 16.70 2.96 0.28
C HIS A 91 16.91 2.60 1.77
N PHE A 92 16.13 1.64 2.31
CA PHE A 92 16.19 1.22 3.71
C PHE A 92 16.22 -0.31 3.77
N ALA A 93 17.32 -0.86 4.28
CA ALA A 93 17.58 -2.29 4.26
C ALA A 93 16.52 -3.08 5.04
N GLU A 94 16.11 -2.55 6.19
CA GLU A 94 15.15 -3.19 7.09
C GLU A 94 13.76 -3.38 6.45
N VAL A 95 13.37 -2.47 5.55
CA VAL A 95 12.09 -2.54 4.84
C VAL A 95 12.22 -3.30 3.51
N LYS A 96 13.40 -3.23 2.88
CA LYS A 96 13.67 -3.88 1.60
C LYS A 96 13.53 -5.40 1.70
N ASP A 97 14.10 -5.98 2.76
CA ASP A 97 14.18 -7.43 2.93
C ASP A 97 13.07 -7.98 3.87
N ALA A 98 12.15 -7.13 4.31
CA ALA A 98 11.05 -7.55 5.15
C ALA A 98 10.15 -8.59 4.44
N PRO A 99 9.81 -9.70 5.12
CA PRO A 99 8.92 -10.72 4.58
C PRO A 99 7.54 -10.14 4.31
N VAL A 100 6.89 -10.63 3.25
CA VAL A 100 5.54 -10.22 2.87
C VAL A 100 4.66 -11.45 2.78
N LEU A 101 3.60 -11.48 3.59
CA LEU A 101 2.52 -12.44 3.46
C LEU A 101 1.43 -11.80 2.61
N VAL A 102 1.10 -12.42 1.48
CA VAL A 102 0.04 -11.95 0.57
C VAL A 102 -1.24 -12.71 0.88
N LEU A 103 -2.31 -11.96 1.13
CA LEU A 103 -3.65 -12.52 1.32
C LEU A 103 -4.55 -12.04 0.19
N GLU A 104 -5.02 -12.97 -0.64
CA GLU A 104 -6.00 -12.68 -1.68
C GLU A 104 -7.38 -12.49 -1.03
N VAL A 105 -7.93 -11.28 -1.17
CA VAL A 105 -9.16 -10.85 -0.51
C VAL A 105 -10.13 -10.17 -1.48
N ASP A 106 -10.17 -10.64 -2.73
CA ASP A 106 -11.17 -10.19 -3.71
C ASP A 106 -12.60 -10.54 -3.28
N GLU A 107 -12.79 -11.69 -2.64
CA GLU A 107 -14.07 -12.08 -2.06
C GLU A 107 -14.28 -11.42 -0.69
N ASP A 108 -15.52 -11.00 -0.42
CA ASP A 108 -15.88 -10.36 0.84
C ASP A 108 -15.89 -11.40 1.97
N PHE A 109 -14.98 -11.24 2.94
CA PHE A 109 -14.84 -12.13 4.10
C PHE A 109 -15.37 -11.50 5.40
N GLU A 110 -15.88 -10.26 5.38
CA GLU A 110 -16.33 -9.51 6.58
C GLU A 110 -17.36 -10.29 7.42
N HIS A 111 -18.23 -11.06 6.75
CA HIS A 111 -19.30 -11.82 7.40
C HIS A 111 -19.18 -13.34 7.16
N ASP A 112 -18.07 -13.81 6.59
CA ASP A 112 -17.81 -15.22 6.33
C ASP A 112 -16.79 -15.77 7.33
N ALA A 113 -17.31 -16.42 8.39
CA ALA A 113 -16.48 -17.01 9.43
C ALA A 113 -15.57 -18.14 8.91
N ALA A 114 -15.93 -18.83 7.83
CA ALA A 114 -15.07 -19.85 7.23
C ALA A 114 -13.90 -19.20 6.48
N ALA A 115 -14.17 -18.21 5.64
CA ALA A 115 -13.14 -17.43 4.95
C ALA A 115 -12.18 -16.74 5.94
N GLN A 116 -12.72 -16.14 7.02
CA GLN A 116 -11.92 -15.54 8.08
C GLN A 116 -10.96 -16.56 8.72
N ARG A 117 -11.42 -17.77 9.04
CA ARG A 117 -10.54 -18.82 9.59
C ARG A 117 -9.44 -19.22 8.62
N VAL A 118 -9.75 -19.34 7.33
CA VAL A 118 -8.75 -19.67 6.29
C VAL A 118 -7.69 -18.57 6.17
N LEU A 119 -8.10 -17.30 6.21
CA LEU A 119 -7.15 -16.17 6.18
C LEU A 119 -6.30 -16.13 7.45
N MET A 120 -6.90 -16.32 8.63
CA MET A 120 -6.17 -16.32 9.90
C MET A 120 -5.18 -17.49 10.00
N ALA A 121 -5.50 -18.65 9.43
CA ALA A 121 -4.60 -19.80 9.40
C ALA A 121 -3.33 -19.56 8.56
N GLN A 122 -3.33 -18.56 7.66
CA GLN A 122 -2.13 -18.19 6.89
C GLN A 122 -1.22 -17.21 7.64
N VAL A 123 -1.74 -16.50 8.63
CA VAL A 123 -1.02 -15.51 9.42
C VAL A 123 -0.27 -16.14 10.61
N GLY A 124 -0.60 -17.41 10.95
CA GLY A 124 -0.04 -18.17 12.07
C GLY A 124 1.04 -19.16 11.68
#